data_AF-A0A9P4J5V4-F1
#
_entry.id   AF-A0A9P4J5V4-F1
#
_cell.length_a   1.000
_cell.length_b   1.000
_cell.length_c   1.000
_cell.angle_alpha   90.00
_cell.angle_beta   90.00
_cell.angle_gamma   90.00
#
_symmetry.space_group_name_H-M   'P 1'
#
loop_
_entity.id
_entity.type
_entity.pdbx_description
1 polymer ?
#
loop_
_entity_poly.entity_id
_entity_poly.type
_entity_poly.pdbx_seq_one_letter_code
_entity_poly.pdbx_strand_id
1 'polypeptide(L)'
;MAAQTPCPACSWIAERQNGCNYHSKVKLFYSVSDRGVWSLGSRLILKERSPSAPNLEARNMRFVSTNTTLPVPEIVDEWNEDASYFVLTRRIPGESLNKAWPSLSAGDKDRIARQTADEFGKPHGPFASDAELWADMEAPLTRNDVPEKARRRLQQRMPAARPYTFTHGDLTNVNIMVQDGRLTGILDWEASGYFPVWWEYTAAGIGLGEEDAEWKALLRKYLRPECEDAREVFRDYFVLCSSRSASGVSVGRRC
;
A
#
# COMPACT_ATOMS: atom_id res chain seq x y z
N MET A 1 -22.10 37.39 13.28
CA MET A 1 -20.87 36.87 12.65
C MET A 1 -21.01 35.37 12.49
N ALA A 2 -20.68 34.81 11.32
CA ALA A 2 -20.75 33.36 11.13
C ALA A 2 -19.78 32.65 12.09
N ALA A 3 -20.23 31.56 12.72
CA ALA A 3 -19.36 30.74 13.56
C ALA A 3 -18.23 30.15 12.70
N GLN A 4 -16.97 30.40 13.08
CA GLN A 4 -15.82 29.85 12.37
C GLN A 4 -15.66 28.38 12.75
N THR A 5 -15.69 27.49 11.76
CA THR A 5 -15.42 26.06 11.96
C THR A 5 -13.95 25.88 12.36
N PRO A 6 -13.66 25.26 13.52
CA PRO A 6 -12.29 24.98 13.92
C PRO A 6 -11.62 23.98 12.95
N CYS A 7 -10.30 24.11 12.78
CA CYS A 7 -9.51 23.13 12.05
C CYS A 7 -9.64 21.75 12.72
N PRO A 8 -9.94 20.66 11.99
CA PRO A 8 -10.06 19.34 12.60
C PRO A 8 -8.74 18.78 13.14
N ALA A 9 -7.60 19.28 12.66
CA ALA A 9 -6.28 18.81 13.09
C ALA A 9 -5.77 19.52 14.36
N CYS A 10 -5.96 20.84 14.47
CA CYS A 10 -5.42 21.62 15.60
C CYS A 10 -6.49 22.32 16.45
N SER A 11 -7.76 22.21 16.07
CA SER A 11 -8.91 22.87 16.70
C SER A 11 -8.84 24.40 16.74
N TRP A 12 -7.95 25.02 15.95
CA TRP A 12 -7.84 26.48 15.88
C TRP A 12 -8.86 27.06 14.92
N ILE A 13 -9.41 28.22 15.30
CA ILE A 13 -10.15 29.13 14.41
C ILE A 13 -9.18 30.16 13.81
N ALA A 14 -9.59 30.86 12.75
CA ALA A 14 -8.71 31.76 11.99
C ALA A 14 -8.17 32.92 12.85
N GLU A 15 -8.98 33.43 13.78
CA GLU A 15 -8.55 34.47 14.73
C GLU A 15 -7.35 34.01 15.58
N ARG A 16 -7.44 32.79 16.15
CA ARG A 16 -6.36 32.22 16.97
C ARG A 16 -5.11 31.92 16.13
N GLN A 17 -5.29 31.51 14.88
CA GLN A 17 -4.18 31.29 13.95
C GLN A 17 -3.44 32.60 13.62
N ASN A 18 -4.15 33.70 13.39
CA ASN A 18 -3.56 35.00 13.06
C ASN A 18 -2.80 35.63 14.24
N GLY A 19 -3.23 35.36 15.47
CA GLY A 19 -2.57 35.86 16.68
C GLY A 19 -1.37 35.02 17.15
N CYS A 20 -1.05 33.91 16.49
CA CYS A 20 -0.06 32.96 16.98
C CYS A 20 1.19 32.90 16.09
N ASN A 21 2.37 33.08 16.70
CA ASN A 21 3.68 32.94 16.04
C ASN A 21 4.29 31.53 16.21
N TYR A 22 3.51 30.54 16.66
CA TYR A 22 3.98 29.17 16.87
C TYR A 22 4.12 28.42 15.53
N HIS A 23 5.33 27.94 15.24
CA HIS A 23 5.62 27.17 14.04
C HIS A 23 5.87 25.71 14.40
N SER A 24 4.83 24.89 14.34
CA SER A 24 4.90 23.48 14.72
C SER A 24 5.82 22.67 13.79
N LYS A 25 6.67 21.82 14.39
CA LYS A 25 7.35 20.71 13.69
C LYS A 25 6.55 19.40 13.76
N VAL A 26 5.45 19.41 14.52
CA VAL A 26 4.42 18.37 14.52
C VAL A 26 3.36 18.77 13.51
N LYS A 27 3.27 18.06 12.39
CA LYS A 27 2.40 18.45 11.26
C LYS A 27 1.65 17.25 10.71
N LEU A 28 0.32 17.36 10.62
CA LEU A 28 -0.49 16.53 9.74
C LEU A 28 -0.08 16.88 8.30
N PHE A 29 0.43 15.91 7.56
CA PHE A 29 0.86 16.12 6.16
C PHE A 29 0.11 15.24 5.16
N TYR A 30 -0.69 14.30 5.66
CA TYR A 30 -1.58 13.47 4.86
C TYR A 30 -2.80 13.09 5.68
N SER A 31 -3.99 13.20 5.08
CA SER A 31 -5.24 12.74 5.67
C SER A 31 -6.23 12.35 4.59
N VAL A 32 -6.93 11.24 4.78
CA VAL A 32 -8.01 10.79 3.90
C VAL A 32 -8.99 9.96 4.72
N SER A 33 -10.30 10.15 4.51
CA SER A 33 -11.34 9.47 5.28
C SER A 33 -11.13 9.68 6.79
N ASP A 34 -10.90 8.61 7.53
CA ASP A 34 -10.71 8.49 8.96
C ASP A 34 -9.24 8.28 9.32
N ARG A 35 -8.31 8.61 8.41
CA ARG A 35 -6.87 8.39 8.55
C ARG A 35 -6.11 9.70 8.58
N GLY A 36 -5.19 9.85 9.51
CA GLY A 36 -4.26 10.97 9.62
C GLY A 36 -2.82 10.50 9.77
N VAL A 37 -1.89 11.14 9.05
CA VAL A 37 -0.45 10.87 9.17
C VAL A 37 0.29 12.14 9.56
N TRP A 38 0.92 12.06 10.72
CA TRP A 38 1.58 13.15 11.40
C TRP A 38 3.09 12.97 11.36
N SER A 39 3.78 14.01 10.93
CA SER A 39 5.22 14.16 11.11
C SER A 39 5.47 14.62 12.53
N LEU A 40 6.22 13.86 13.34
CA LEU A 40 6.67 14.27 14.66
C LEU A 40 8.17 14.64 14.59
N GLY A 41 8.43 15.87 14.15
CA GLY A 41 9.78 16.33 13.85
C GLY A 41 10.45 15.53 12.72
N SER A 42 11.78 15.39 12.79
CA SER A 42 12.58 14.67 11.80
C SER A 42 12.70 13.17 12.07
N ARG A 43 12.22 12.67 13.21
CA ARG A 43 12.53 11.32 13.69
C ARG A 43 11.37 10.33 13.61
N LEU A 44 10.14 10.80 13.77
CA LEU A 44 9.00 9.92 14.00
C LEU A 44 7.82 10.25 13.06
N ILE A 45 7.06 9.23 12.74
CA ILE A 45 5.78 9.31 12.03
C ILE A 45 4.72 8.67 12.93
N LEU A 46 3.64 9.40 13.18
CA LEU A 46 2.45 8.89 13.86
C LEU A 46 1.34 8.71 12.84
N LYS A 47 0.79 7.50 12.76
CA LYS A 47 -0.41 7.19 11.98
C LYS A 47 -1.57 7.02 12.94
N GLU A 48 -2.64 7.76 12.70
CA GLU A 48 -3.89 7.71 13.44
C GLU A 48 -5.00 7.25 12.50
N ARG A 49 -5.86 6.35 12.96
CA ARG A 49 -7.05 5.90 12.23
C ARG A 49 -8.12 5.35 13.15
N SER A 50 -9.31 5.07 12.62
CA SER A 50 -10.31 4.28 13.34
C SER A 50 -9.76 2.91 13.78
N PRO A 51 -10.18 2.40 14.96
CA PRO A 51 -9.87 1.05 15.41
C PRO A 51 -10.70 -0.03 14.68
N SER A 52 -11.64 0.36 13.82
CA SER A 52 -12.42 -0.59 13.03
C SER A 52 -11.49 -1.45 12.17
N ALA A 53 -11.42 -2.74 12.53
CA ALA A 53 -10.60 -3.75 11.89
C ALA A 53 -10.94 -3.93 10.39
N PRO A 54 -9.98 -4.45 9.59
CA PRO A 54 -8.64 -4.91 10.01
C PRO A 54 -7.54 -3.85 9.84
N ASN A 55 -6.80 -3.57 10.92
CA ASN A 55 -5.57 -2.78 10.90
C ASN A 55 -4.36 -3.73 10.79
N LEU A 56 -3.95 -4.06 9.57
CA LEU A 56 -2.92 -5.07 9.31
C LEU A 56 -1.51 -4.51 9.23
N GLU A 57 -1.37 -3.21 9.04
CA GLU A 57 -0.08 -2.58 8.71
C GLU A 57 1.01 -2.86 9.76
N ALA A 58 0.75 -2.63 11.06
CA ALA A 58 1.71 -2.87 12.13
C ALA A 58 2.09 -4.36 12.23
N ARG A 59 1.08 -5.25 12.13
CA ARG A 59 1.29 -6.71 12.15
C ARG A 59 2.17 -7.15 10.97
N ASN A 60 1.88 -6.64 9.77
CA ASN A 60 2.60 -6.98 8.55
C ASN A 60 4.03 -6.42 8.61
N MET A 61 4.25 -5.19 9.08
CA MET A 61 5.60 -4.65 9.29
C MET A 61 6.42 -5.50 10.27
N ARG A 62 5.85 -5.95 11.40
CA ARG A 62 6.54 -6.87 12.33
C ARG A 62 6.89 -8.20 11.68
N PHE A 63 5.97 -8.73 10.88
CA PHE A 63 6.22 -9.96 10.15
C PHE A 63 7.41 -9.79 9.19
N VAL A 64 7.39 -8.72 8.39
CA VAL A 64 8.46 -8.42 7.42
C VAL A 64 9.81 -8.22 8.10
N SER A 65 9.86 -7.42 9.17
CA SER A 65 11.10 -7.14 9.88
C SER A 65 11.71 -8.37 10.55
N THR A 66 10.87 -9.35 10.93
CA THR A 66 11.33 -10.60 11.58
C THR A 66 11.77 -11.66 10.57
N ASN A 67 11.16 -11.70 9.39
CA ASN A 67 11.32 -12.80 8.44
C ASN A 67 12.14 -12.43 7.20
N THR A 68 12.47 -11.15 7.02
CA THR A 68 13.12 -10.65 5.81
C THR A 68 14.17 -9.58 6.13
N THR A 69 14.92 -9.20 5.10
CA THR A 69 15.89 -8.09 5.12
C THR A 69 15.30 -6.78 4.63
N LEU A 70 14.00 -6.77 4.32
CA LEU A 70 13.31 -5.62 3.77
C LEU A 70 13.38 -4.43 4.73
N PRO A 71 13.78 -3.25 4.24
CA PRO A 71 13.77 -2.05 5.06
C PRO A 71 12.32 -1.59 5.24
N VAL A 72 11.79 -1.76 6.45
CA VAL A 72 10.45 -1.29 6.86
C VAL A 72 10.55 -0.33 8.03
N PRO A 73 9.54 0.54 8.27
CA PRO A 73 9.56 1.42 9.42
C PRO A 73 9.65 0.63 10.73
N GLU A 74 10.59 0.99 11.60
CA GLU A 74 10.65 0.45 12.96
C GLU A 74 9.44 0.95 13.75
N ILE A 75 8.62 0.04 14.28
CA ILE A 75 7.51 0.37 15.17
C ILE A 75 8.08 0.72 16.54
N VAL A 76 7.83 1.95 16.98
CA VAL A 76 8.20 2.44 18.32
C VAL A 76 7.10 2.10 19.31
N ASP A 77 5.83 2.32 18.93
CA ASP A 77 4.68 2.01 19.78
C ASP A 77 3.41 1.79 18.93
N GLU A 78 2.43 1.09 19.52
CA GLU A 78 1.11 0.83 18.96
C GLU A 78 0.09 0.75 20.09
N TRP A 79 -0.98 1.54 20.00
CA TRP A 79 -2.02 1.54 21.03
C TRP A 79 -3.39 1.89 20.46
N ASN A 80 -4.43 1.59 21.24
CA ASN A 80 -5.77 2.10 21.03
C ASN A 80 -6.08 3.10 22.13
N GLU A 81 -6.72 4.20 21.77
CA GLU A 81 -7.25 5.20 22.72
C GLU A 81 -8.60 5.68 22.19
N ASP A 82 -9.64 5.51 23.01
CA ASP A 82 -11.03 5.76 22.63
C ASP A 82 -11.43 5.12 21.29
N ALA A 83 -11.79 5.95 20.31
CA ALA A 83 -12.18 5.56 18.96
C ALA A 83 -11.04 5.75 17.94
N SER A 84 -9.78 5.72 18.40
CA SER A 84 -8.59 5.83 17.57
C SER A 84 -7.59 4.69 17.83
N TYR A 85 -6.95 4.26 16.76
CA TYR A 85 -5.83 3.32 16.73
C TYR A 85 -4.61 4.06 16.20
N PHE A 86 -3.50 3.93 16.92
CA PHE A 86 -2.27 4.65 16.67
C PHE A 86 -1.11 3.71 16.39
N VAL A 87 -0.29 4.07 15.41
CA VAL A 87 1.00 3.44 15.15
C VAL A 87 2.07 4.52 15.09
N LEU A 88 3.04 4.45 15.99
CA LEU A 88 4.19 5.33 16.01
C LEU A 88 5.40 4.58 15.44
N THR A 89 6.05 5.16 14.43
CA THR A 89 7.19 4.54 13.75
C THR A 89 8.37 5.50 13.65
N ARG A 90 9.57 4.95 13.52
CA ARG A 90 10.73 5.74 13.08
C ARG A 90 10.56 6.13 11.61
N ARG A 91 10.89 7.39 11.32
CA ARG A 91 10.90 7.91 9.96
C ARG A 91 12.01 7.22 9.16
N ILE A 92 11.64 6.67 8.00
CA ILE A 92 12.61 6.19 7.01
C ILE A 92 13.31 7.41 6.37
N PRO A 93 14.65 7.40 6.27
CA PRO A 93 15.39 8.50 5.68
C PRO A 93 15.18 8.59 4.16
N GLY A 94 15.31 9.79 3.62
CA GLY A 94 15.11 10.08 2.20
C GLY A 94 13.73 10.62 1.86
N GLU A 95 13.37 10.54 0.59
CA GLU A 95 12.09 10.98 0.05
C GLU A 95 11.39 9.86 -0.70
N SER A 96 10.09 10.03 -0.96
CA SER A 96 9.33 9.06 -1.74
C SER A 96 9.80 9.05 -3.20
N LEU A 97 9.79 7.87 -3.82
CA LEU A 97 10.32 7.67 -5.17
C LEU A 97 9.63 8.58 -6.19
N ASN A 98 8.33 8.85 -6.05
CA ASN A 98 7.62 9.80 -6.92
C ASN A 98 8.22 11.23 -6.88
N LYS A 99 8.75 11.67 -5.74
CA LYS A 99 9.37 13.00 -5.62
C LYS A 99 10.78 13.02 -6.20
N ALA A 100 11.53 11.94 -5.98
CA ALA A 100 12.87 11.77 -6.53
C ALA A 100 12.86 11.39 -8.03
N TRP A 101 11.77 10.85 -8.57
CA TRP A 101 11.71 10.28 -9.93
C TRP A 101 12.25 11.20 -11.02
N PRO A 102 11.96 12.51 -11.03
CA PRO A 102 12.45 13.43 -12.06
C PRO A 102 13.97 13.68 -12.01
N SER A 103 14.61 13.51 -10.85
CA SER A 103 16.04 13.80 -10.65
C SER A 103 16.93 12.55 -10.72
N LEU A 104 16.36 11.34 -10.68
CA LEU A 104 17.10 10.09 -10.72
C LEU A 104 17.63 9.78 -12.12
N SER A 105 18.89 9.32 -12.18
CA SER A 105 19.45 8.79 -13.43
C SER A 105 18.80 7.46 -13.81
N ALA A 106 18.90 7.06 -15.09
CA ALA A 106 18.43 5.75 -15.54
C ALA A 106 19.06 4.60 -14.74
N GLY A 107 20.34 4.72 -14.37
CA GLY A 107 21.04 3.73 -13.55
C GLY A 107 20.54 3.66 -12.11
N ASP A 108 20.13 4.79 -11.52
CA ASP A 108 19.52 4.80 -10.18
C ASP A 108 18.14 4.16 -10.20
N LYS A 109 17.31 4.52 -11.19
CA LYS A 109 15.98 3.92 -11.37
C LYS A 109 16.09 2.39 -11.49
N ASP A 110 17.01 1.91 -12.33
CA ASP A 110 17.24 0.47 -12.54
C ASP A 110 17.69 -0.24 -11.25
N ARG A 111 18.64 0.36 -10.53
CA ARG A 111 19.13 -0.15 -9.26
C ARG A 111 18.01 -0.23 -8.22
N ILE A 112 17.21 0.82 -8.07
CA ILE A 112 16.09 0.85 -7.12
C ILE A 112 15.07 -0.25 -7.47
N ALA A 113 14.71 -0.41 -8.74
CA ALA A 113 13.79 -1.44 -9.18
C ALA A 113 14.29 -2.86 -8.85
N ARG A 114 15.57 -3.12 -9.10
CA ARG A 114 16.22 -4.38 -8.76
C ARG A 114 16.21 -4.62 -7.25
N GLN A 115 16.64 -3.64 -6.45
CA GLN A 115 16.64 -3.74 -4.99
C GLN A 115 15.24 -4.00 -4.43
N THR A 116 14.21 -3.34 -4.96
CA THR A 116 12.83 -3.59 -4.54
C THR A 116 12.41 -5.02 -4.89
N ALA A 117 12.69 -5.50 -6.11
CA ALA A 117 12.27 -6.83 -6.56
C ALA A 117 13.01 -7.99 -5.87
N ASP A 118 14.33 -7.85 -5.65
CA ASP A 118 15.18 -8.88 -5.02
C ASP A 118 14.69 -9.26 -3.61
N GLU A 119 13.97 -8.35 -2.97
CA GLU A 119 13.43 -8.55 -1.63
C GLU A 119 12.07 -9.29 -1.61
N PHE A 120 11.38 -9.40 -2.74
CA PHE A 120 10.12 -10.13 -2.88
C PHE A 120 10.36 -11.53 -3.49
N GLY A 121 9.54 -12.51 -3.10
CA GLY A 121 9.62 -13.88 -3.63
C GLY A 121 10.23 -14.93 -2.70
N LYS A 122 10.55 -14.57 -1.45
CA LYS A 122 10.89 -15.54 -0.39
C LYS A 122 9.60 -16.25 0.07
N PRO A 123 9.49 -17.59 -0.07
CA PRO A 123 8.25 -18.31 0.17
C PRO A 123 7.96 -18.49 1.65
N HIS A 124 6.87 -17.92 2.14
CA HIS A 124 6.19 -18.20 3.42
C HIS A 124 4.67 -17.96 3.15
N GLY A 125 3.71 -18.24 4.06
CA GLY A 125 2.25 -18.18 3.76
C GLY A 125 1.36 -17.49 4.81
N PRO A 126 0.03 -17.35 4.54
CA PRO A 126 -0.89 -18.03 5.44
C PRO A 126 -1.91 -18.87 4.66
N PHE A 127 -1.94 -18.81 3.32
CA PHE A 127 -2.76 -19.69 2.50
C PHE A 127 -2.02 -21.01 2.29
N ALA A 128 -2.70 -22.11 2.64
CA ALA A 128 -2.18 -23.45 2.48
C ALA A 128 -2.57 -24.08 1.13
N SER A 129 -3.54 -23.50 0.41
CA SER A 129 -4.05 -24.05 -0.85
C SER A 129 -4.70 -23.01 -1.79
N ASP A 130 -4.74 -23.36 -3.08
CA ASP A 130 -5.37 -22.56 -4.14
C ASP A 130 -6.88 -22.37 -3.90
N ALA A 131 -7.51 -23.28 -3.14
CA ALA A 131 -8.91 -23.19 -2.75
C ALA A 131 -9.17 -22.10 -1.71
N GLU A 132 -8.30 -21.94 -0.70
CA GLU A 132 -8.40 -20.88 0.30
C GLU A 132 -8.20 -19.51 -0.32
N LEU A 133 -7.19 -19.39 -1.19
CA LEU A 133 -6.96 -18.19 -1.99
C LEU A 133 -8.20 -17.82 -2.81
N TRP A 134 -8.77 -18.80 -3.53
CA TRP A 134 -9.94 -18.53 -4.37
C TRP A 134 -11.14 -18.09 -3.55
N ALA A 135 -11.38 -18.69 -2.38
CA ALA A 135 -12.48 -18.30 -1.51
C ALA A 135 -12.38 -16.82 -1.08
N ASP A 136 -11.17 -16.34 -0.80
CA ASP A 136 -10.92 -14.93 -0.48
C ASP A 136 -11.12 -14.03 -1.70
N MET A 137 -10.58 -14.40 -2.87
CA MET A 137 -10.76 -13.68 -4.13
C MET A 137 -12.22 -13.66 -4.61
N GLU A 138 -13.02 -14.68 -4.29
CA GLU A 138 -14.43 -14.77 -4.69
C GLU A 138 -15.34 -13.86 -3.86
N ALA A 139 -14.94 -13.53 -2.64
CA ALA A 139 -15.71 -12.67 -1.75
C ALA A 139 -16.01 -11.27 -2.35
N PRO A 140 -15.04 -10.50 -2.88
CA PRO A 140 -15.33 -9.23 -3.56
C PRO A 140 -16.17 -9.40 -4.83
N LEU A 141 -15.95 -10.46 -5.60
CA LEU A 141 -16.73 -10.71 -6.82
C LEU A 141 -18.21 -10.96 -6.49
N THR A 142 -18.47 -11.72 -5.42
CA THR A 142 -19.83 -11.98 -4.92
C THR A 142 -20.46 -10.69 -4.41
N ARG A 143 -19.71 -9.87 -3.66
CA ARG A 143 -20.17 -8.54 -3.19
C ARG A 143 -20.53 -7.58 -4.32
N ASN A 144 -19.91 -7.74 -5.49
CA ASN A 144 -20.17 -6.92 -6.68
C ASN A 144 -21.20 -7.55 -7.64
N ASP A 145 -21.95 -8.57 -7.18
CA ASP A 145 -22.96 -9.28 -7.99
C ASP A 145 -22.42 -9.86 -9.31
N VAL A 146 -21.13 -10.22 -9.34
CA VAL A 146 -20.52 -10.84 -10.53
C VAL A 146 -21.17 -12.21 -10.77
N PRO A 147 -21.71 -12.48 -11.98
CA PRO A 147 -22.40 -13.72 -12.27
C PRO A 147 -21.54 -14.95 -11.99
N GLU A 148 -22.13 -15.99 -11.38
CA GLU A 148 -21.41 -17.22 -11.01
C GLU A 148 -20.65 -17.84 -12.21
N LYS A 149 -21.24 -17.78 -13.41
CA LYS A 149 -20.59 -18.25 -14.64
C LYS A 149 -19.29 -17.49 -14.95
N ALA A 150 -19.25 -16.18 -14.68
CA ALA A 150 -18.06 -15.37 -14.86
C ALA A 150 -17.01 -15.68 -13.78
N ARG A 151 -17.44 -15.84 -12.51
CA ARG A 151 -16.57 -16.25 -11.39
C ARG A 151 -15.90 -17.61 -11.68
N ARG A 152 -16.67 -18.63 -12.08
CA ARG A 152 -16.14 -19.96 -12.44
C ARG A 152 -15.16 -19.92 -13.61
N ARG A 153 -15.43 -19.10 -14.64
CA ARG A 153 -14.51 -18.92 -15.78
C ARG A 153 -13.19 -18.28 -15.35
N LEU A 154 -13.24 -17.33 -14.43
CA LEU A 154 -12.05 -16.69 -13.88
C LEU A 154 -11.22 -17.69 -13.06
N GLN A 155 -11.88 -18.49 -12.20
CA GLN A 155 -11.23 -19.55 -11.42
C GLN A 155 -10.49 -20.56 -12.31
N GLN A 156 -11.13 -21.00 -13.40
CA GLN A 156 -10.56 -22.00 -14.32
C GLN A 156 -9.31 -21.50 -15.08
N ARG A 157 -9.17 -20.17 -15.22
CA ARG A 157 -8.02 -19.56 -15.89
C ARG A 157 -6.88 -19.24 -14.91
N MET A 158 -7.10 -19.35 -13.60
CA MET A 158 -6.10 -19.00 -12.61
C MET A 158 -4.85 -19.88 -12.76
N PRO A 159 -3.66 -19.29 -12.94
CA PRO A 159 -2.43 -20.07 -13.01
C PRO A 159 -2.09 -20.66 -11.64
N ALA A 160 -1.18 -21.63 -11.64
CA ALA A 160 -0.71 -22.26 -10.41
C ALA A 160 -0.28 -21.20 -9.38
N ALA A 161 -0.88 -21.24 -8.19
CA ALA A 161 -0.63 -20.21 -7.18
C ALA A 161 0.75 -20.35 -6.51
N ARG A 162 1.32 -21.55 -6.52
CA ARG A 162 2.49 -21.89 -5.72
C ARG A 162 3.82 -21.48 -6.37
N PRO A 163 4.85 -21.16 -5.56
CA PRO A 163 4.78 -21.01 -4.11
C PRO A 163 4.01 -19.74 -3.70
N TYR A 164 3.39 -19.74 -2.53
CA TYR A 164 2.89 -18.50 -1.95
C TYR A 164 4.06 -17.66 -1.46
N THR A 165 4.02 -16.37 -1.74
CA THR A 165 5.07 -15.42 -1.38
C THR A 165 4.46 -14.24 -0.65
N PHE A 166 5.18 -13.66 0.31
CA PHE A 166 4.70 -12.44 0.96
C PHE A 166 4.79 -11.30 -0.04
N THR A 167 3.64 -10.76 -0.43
CA THR A 167 3.53 -9.66 -1.39
C THR A 167 3.08 -8.41 -0.67
N HIS A 168 3.54 -7.28 -1.14
CA HIS A 168 3.20 -5.97 -0.60
C HIS A 168 1.77 -5.57 -0.98
N GLY A 169 1.38 -5.77 -2.24
CA GLY A 169 0.02 -5.48 -2.76
C GLY A 169 -0.20 -4.02 -3.18
N ASP A 170 0.63 -3.08 -2.73
CA ASP A 170 0.57 -1.66 -3.13
C ASP A 170 1.95 -1.00 -3.40
N LEU A 171 2.80 -1.61 -4.24
CA LEU A 171 4.14 -1.07 -4.59
C LEU A 171 4.07 0.13 -5.56
N THR A 172 3.30 1.14 -5.21
CA THR A 172 3.28 2.43 -5.90
C THR A 172 4.52 3.25 -5.57
N ASN A 173 4.91 4.15 -6.48
CA ASN A 173 6.09 5.01 -6.31
C ASN A 173 6.01 5.95 -5.08
N VAL A 174 4.84 6.13 -4.45
CA VAL A 174 4.70 6.90 -3.20
C VAL A 174 5.10 6.10 -1.96
N ASN A 175 5.08 4.77 -2.05
CA ASN A 175 5.38 3.85 -0.95
C ASN A 175 6.84 3.39 -0.94
N ILE A 176 7.63 3.80 -1.92
CA ILE A 176 9.07 3.48 -2.01
C ILE A 176 9.88 4.68 -1.51
N MET A 177 10.74 4.47 -0.53
CA MET A 177 11.63 5.50 0.01
C MET A 177 13.03 5.35 -0.57
N VAL A 178 13.60 6.47 -0.99
CA VAL A 178 14.92 6.51 -1.61
C VAL A 178 15.80 7.62 -1.05
N GLN A 179 17.09 7.35 -0.99
CA GLN A 179 18.12 8.30 -0.64
C GLN A 179 19.36 8.00 -1.47
N ASP A 180 19.98 9.02 -2.07
CA ASP A 180 21.22 8.91 -2.84
C ASP A 180 21.17 7.80 -3.93
N GLY A 181 20.03 7.66 -4.61
CA GLY A 181 19.83 6.66 -5.66
C GLY A 181 19.73 5.21 -5.17
N ARG A 182 19.38 5.00 -3.89
CA ARG A 182 19.23 3.68 -3.27
C ARG A 182 17.90 3.57 -2.53
N LEU A 183 17.35 2.35 -2.49
CA LEU A 183 16.20 2.00 -1.66
C LEU A 183 16.58 2.13 -0.16
N THR A 184 15.81 2.91 0.59
CA THR A 184 15.95 3.04 2.06
C THR A 184 14.78 2.49 2.83
N GLY A 185 13.65 2.21 2.17
CA GLY A 185 12.48 1.65 2.82
C GLY A 185 11.26 1.47 1.95
N ILE A 186 10.34 0.63 2.43
CA ILE A 186 9.02 0.41 1.84
C ILE A 186 7.97 0.69 2.91
N LEU A 187 6.98 1.52 2.54
CA LEU A 187 5.90 1.98 3.39
C LEU A 187 4.57 1.30 3.03
N ASP A 188 3.61 1.38 3.94
CA ASP A 188 2.20 1.03 3.71
C ASP A 188 1.93 -0.45 3.42
N TRP A 189 2.31 -1.28 4.41
CA TRP A 189 2.13 -2.73 4.38
C TRP A 189 0.69 -3.19 4.71
N GLU A 190 -0.32 -2.32 4.58
CA GLU A 190 -1.69 -2.65 4.98
C GLU A 190 -2.34 -3.68 4.05
N ALA A 191 -2.03 -3.63 2.76
CA ALA A 191 -2.54 -4.54 1.72
C ALA A 191 -1.71 -5.83 1.62
N SER A 192 -0.66 -5.95 2.44
CA SER A 192 0.27 -7.05 2.34
C SER A 192 -0.31 -8.33 2.91
N GLY A 193 0.11 -9.43 2.31
CA GLY A 193 -0.33 -10.76 2.67
C GLY A 193 0.48 -11.77 1.89
N TYR A 194 0.16 -13.04 2.03
CA TYR A 194 0.77 -14.01 1.15
C TYR A 194 -0.17 -14.34 0.05
N PHE A 195 0.29 -14.12 -1.16
CA PHE A 195 -0.47 -14.28 -2.36
C PHE A 195 0.35 -15.16 -3.31
N PRO A 196 -0.25 -15.60 -4.42
CA PRO A 196 0.47 -16.35 -5.43
C PRO A 196 1.79 -15.70 -5.84
N VAL A 197 2.75 -16.52 -6.27
CA VAL A 197 4.05 -16.05 -6.78
C VAL A 197 3.93 -14.98 -7.86
N TRP A 198 2.83 -14.99 -8.62
CA TRP A 198 2.54 -14.06 -9.69
C TRP A 198 1.87 -12.75 -9.26
N TRP A 199 1.36 -12.65 -8.03
CA TRP A 199 0.47 -11.56 -7.59
C TRP A 199 1.13 -10.18 -7.66
N GLU A 200 2.35 -10.04 -7.13
CA GLU A 200 3.07 -8.76 -7.14
C GLU A 200 3.40 -8.31 -8.57
N TYR A 201 3.79 -9.26 -9.43
CA TYR A 201 4.06 -9.00 -10.85
C TYR A 201 2.79 -8.49 -11.57
N THR A 202 1.64 -9.11 -11.30
CA THR A 202 0.38 -8.72 -11.92
C THR A 202 -0.15 -7.38 -11.39
N ALA A 203 0.00 -7.12 -10.09
CA ALA A 203 -0.36 -5.86 -9.46
C ALA A 203 0.47 -4.68 -10.01
N ALA A 204 1.77 -4.90 -10.25
CA ALA A 204 2.63 -3.96 -10.96
C ALA A 204 2.23 -3.77 -12.44
N GLY A 205 1.25 -4.51 -12.96
CA GLY A 205 0.68 -4.25 -14.30
C GLY A 205 -0.21 -3.01 -14.38
N ILE A 206 -0.59 -2.42 -13.24
CA ILE A 206 -1.55 -1.31 -13.12
C ILE A 206 -0.83 -0.08 -12.56
N GLY A 207 -0.61 0.95 -13.39
CA GLY A 207 0.04 2.21 -12.99
C GLY A 207 -0.98 3.29 -12.59
N LEU A 208 -0.68 4.06 -11.54
CA LEU A 208 -1.46 5.20 -11.07
C LEU A 208 -0.82 6.52 -11.55
N GLY A 209 -0.90 6.77 -12.86
CA GLY A 209 -0.24 7.90 -13.52
C GLY A 209 0.99 7.48 -14.33
N GLU A 210 1.57 8.43 -15.06
CA GLU A 210 2.68 8.18 -16.00
C GLU A 210 3.94 7.68 -15.28
N GLU A 211 4.40 8.41 -14.25
CA GLU A 211 5.62 8.05 -13.51
C GLU A 211 5.48 6.72 -12.76
N ASP A 212 4.31 6.42 -12.20
CA ASP A 212 4.04 5.15 -11.53
C ASP A 212 3.99 4.00 -12.55
N ALA A 213 3.47 4.24 -13.75
CA ALA A 213 3.50 3.26 -14.84
C ALA A 213 4.94 2.98 -15.31
N GLU A 214 5.79 4.00 -15.44
CA GLU A 214 7.22 3.82 -15.74
C GLU A 214 7.94 3.03 -14.65
N TRP A 215 7.73 3.42 -13.39
CA TRP A 215 8.27 2.73 -12.23
C TRP A 215 7.90 1.25 -12.25
N LYS A 216 6.62 0.95 -12.40
CA LYS A 216 6.14 -0.43 -12.39
C LYS A 216 6.58 -1.23 -13.61
N ALA A 217 6.69 -0.60 -14.78
CA ALA A 217 7.28 -1.24 -15.95
C ALA A 217 8.75 -1.64 -15.72
N LEU A 218 9.50 -0.81 -14.99
CA LEU A 218 10.87 -1.11 -14.61
C LEU A 218 10.94 -2.21 -13.54
N LEU A 219 10.13 -2.10 -12.49
CA LEU A 219 10.02 -3.09 -11.41
C LEU A 219 9.70 -4.48 -11.97
N ARG A 220 8.79 -4.56 -12.95
CA ARG A 220 8.39 -5.83 -13.60
C ARG A 220 9.50 -6.51 -14.40
N LYS A 221 10.57 -5.81 -14.79
CA LYS A 221 11.74 -6.48 -15.40
C LYS A 221 12.46 -7.39 -14.40
N TYR A 222 12.33 -7.09 -13.11
CA TYR A 222 13.00 -7.79 -12.03
C TYR A 222 12.05 -8.69 -11.23
N LEU A 223 10.75 -8.39 -11.24
CA LEU A 223 9.74 -9.33 -10.75
C LEU A 223 9.60 -10.52 -11.70
N ARG A 224 9.58 -11.73 -11.13
CA ARG A 224 9.44 -13.06 -11.74
C ARG A 224 8.67 -13.07 -13.08
N PRO A 225 9.37 -13.11 -14.25
CA PRO A 225 8.74 -13.01 -15.57
C PRO A 225 8.01 -14.29 -16.00
N GLU A 226 8.18 -15.41 -15.30
CA GLU A 226 7.50 -16.68 -15.61
C GLU A 226 5.98 -16.66 -15.33
N CYS A 227 5.45 -15.49 -14.97
CA CYS A 227 4.09 -15.27 -14.50
C CYS A 227 3.23 -14.43 -15.48
N GLU A 228 3.68 -14.26 -16.73
CA GLU A 228 2.98 -13.40 -17.72
C GLU A 228 1.52 -13.80 -17.97
N ASP A 229 1.24 -15.10 -18.04
CA ASP A 229 -0.11 -15.63 -18.26
C ASP A 229 -1.10 -15.22 -17.15
N ALA A 230 -0.61 -14.96 -15.93
CA ALA A 230 -1.43 -14.50 -14.81
C ALA A 230 -1.98 -13.09 -15.02
N ARG A 231 -1.34 -12.29 -15.87
CA ARG A 231 -1.67 -10.87 -16.03
C ARG A 231 -3.06 -10.66 -16.60
N GLU A 232 -3.46 -11.45 -17.59
CA GLU A 232 -4.79 -11.32 -18.18
C GLU A 232 -5.88 -11.66 -17.16
N VAL A 233 -5.66 -12.73 -16.40
CA VAL A 233 -6.59 -13.18 -15.35
C VAL A 233 -6.71 -12.14 -14.25
N PHE A 234 -5.58 -11.60 -13.78
CA PHE A 234 -5.58 -10.58 -12.75
C PHE A 234 -6.21 -9.26 -13.23
N ARG A 235 -5.99 -8.86 -14.48
CA ARG A 235 -6.65 -7.68 -15.06
C ARG A 235 -8.16 -7.87 -15.07
N ASP A 236 -8.65 -9.02 -15.53
CA ASP A 236 -10.08 -9.31 -15.56
C ASP A 236 -10.66 -9.34 -14.14
N TYR A 237 -9.96 -9.97 -13.19
CA TYR A 237 -10.30 -9.93 -11.76
C TYR A 237 -10.43 -8.50 -11.23
N PHE A 238 -9.41 -7.67 -11.45
CA PHE A 238 -9.35 -6.29 -10.98
C PHE A 238 -10.50 -5.44 -11.52
N VAL A 239 -10.83 -5.60 -12.82
CA VAL A 239 -11.95 -4.90 -13.45
C VAL A 239 -13.28 -5.31 -12.83
N LEU A 240 -13.51 -6.61 -12.62
CA LEU A 240 -14.72 -7.13 -11.97
C LEU A 240 -14.84 -6.69 -10.50
N CYS A 241 -13.71 -6.55 -9.82
CA CYS A 241 -13.57 -5.97 -8.49
C CYS A 241 -13.93 -4.47 -8.45
N SER A 242 -13.61 -3.75 -9.53
CA SER A 242 -13.75 -2.29 -9.61
C SER A 242 -15.09 -1.85 -10.21
N SER A 243 -15.79 -2.73 -10.92
CA SER A 243 -17.10 -2.45 -11.49
C SER A 243 -18.16 -2.41 -10.39
N ARG A 244 -18.72 -1.22 -10.13
CA ARG A 244 -19.88 -1.06 -9.26
C ARG A 244 -21.16 -1.60 -9.89
N SER A 245 -22.02 -2.20 -9.08
CA SER A 245 -23.47 -2.21 -9.32
C SER A 245 -23.99 -0.77 -9.27
N ALA A 246 -25.01 -0.45 -10.07
CA ALA A 246 -25.46 0.90 -10.45
C ALA A 246 -26.01 1.82 -9.33
N SER A 247 -25.66 1.62 -8.06
CA SER A 247 -26.03 2.46 -6.92
C SER A 247 -24.82 3.27 -6.42
N GLY A 248 -24.50 4.36 -7.11
CA GLY A 248 -23.28 5.14 -6.93
C GLY A 248 -23.02 5.65 -5.50
N VAL A 249 -21.89 5.23 -4.92
CA VAL A 249 -21.17 5.95 -3.85
C VAL A 249 -19.67 5.71 -4.01
N SER A 250 -18.93 6.65 -4.61
CA SER A 250 -17.47 6.58 -4.83
C SER A 250 -16.67 6.57 -3.53
N VAL A 251 -16.34 5.38 -3.03
CA VAL A 251 -15.20 5.19 -2.12
C VAL A 251 -14.21 4.27 -2.81
N GLY A 252 -12.99 4.76 -3.03
CA GLY A 252 -11.87 3.99 -3.57
C GLY A 252 -11.44 2.90 -2.60
N ARG A 253 -12.18 1.79 -2.56
CA ARG A 253 -11.77 0.58 -1.87
C ARG A 253 -11.03 -0.29 -2.88
N ARG A 254 -9.72 -0.44 -2.65
CA ARG A 254 -8.89 -1.41 -3.35
C ARG A 254 -9.36 -2.82 -2.98
N CYS A 255 -9.55 -3.67 -3.99
CA CYS A 255 -9.22 -5.09 -3.84
C CYS A 255 -7.69 -5.16 -3.67
#